data_AF-A0A7C2XEG1-F1
#
_entry.id   AF-A0A7C2XEG1-F1
#
_cell.length_a   1.000
_cell.length_b   1.000
_cell.length_c   1.000
_cell.angle_alpha   90.00
_cell.angle_beta   90.00
_cell.angle_gamma   90.00
#
_symmetry.space_group_name_H-M   'P 1'
#
loop_
_entity.id
_entity.type
_entity.pdbx_description
1 polymer ?
#
loop_
_entity_poly.entity_id
_entity_poly.type
_entity_poly.pdbx_seq_one_letter_code
_entity_poly.pdbx_strand_id
1 'polypeptide(L)'
;KYLGFIPFFSGPIYSGAGILASSLVLSLMILPIMTSVLNGSISNFSTPVKEGAIALGATRYEVGRMIILRGLKIQIFGASMLGLGRALGETMAVLMVSGSAFNIMPSNIYSPINTMAAALATLLDSAFMDSTGMNLYALSELGLVLVLITLIASIIGRLIVGIGIIRGYTRGEEL
;
A
#
# COMPACT_ATOMS: atom_id res chain seq x y z
N LYS A 1 -29.43 -0.46 -7.99
CA LYS A 1 -30.74 -0.11 -7.37
C LYS A 1 -31.11 -0.95 -6.13
N TYR A 2 -30.26 -1.88 -5.65
CA TYR A 2 -30.61 -2.82 -4.55
C TYR A 2 -29.76 -2.71 -3.27
N LEU A 3 -28.80 -1.77 -3.18
CA LEU A 3 -27.91 -1.60 -2.01
C LEU A 3 -27.97 -0.17 -1.44
N GLY A 4 -29.13 0.49 -1.55
CA GLY A 4 -29.32 1.88 -1.13
C GLY A 4 -29.48 2.10 0.38
N PHE A 5 -29.34 1.05 1.19
CA PHE A 5 -29.49 1.10 2.65
C PHE A 5 -28.16 1.39 3.38
N ILE A 6 -27.03 1.28 2.68
CA ILE A 6 -25.69 1.55 3.22
C ILE A 6 -25.25 2.92 2.67
N PRO A 7 -25.01 3.94 3.52
CA PRO A 7 -24.67 5.29 3.05
C PRO A 7 -23.44 5.33 2.13
N PHE A 8 -22.55 4.34 2.24
CA PHE A 8 -21.36 4.17 1.41
C PHE A 8 -21.63 3.66 -0.02
N PHE A 9 -22.74 2.93 -0.25
CA PHE A 9 -23.10 2.32 -1.55
C PHE A 9 -24.26 3.02 -2.27
N SER A 10 -24.93 3.96 -1.60
CA SER A 10 -25.97 4.80 -2.17
C SER A 10 -25.36 6.05 -2.82
N GLY A 11 -25.13 6.01 -4.13
CA GLY A 11 -24.63 7.16 -4.87
C GLY A 11 -24.70 7.01 -6.38
N PRO A 12 -24.70 8.11 -7.15
CA PRO A 12 -24.58 8.05 -8.61
C PRO A 12 -23.28 7.36 -8.99
N ILE A 13 -23.35 6.42 -9.93
CA ILE A 13 -22.15 5.81 -10.53
C ILE A 13 -21.58 6.87 -11.47
N TYR A 14 -20.63 7.67 -10.98
CA TYR A 14 -19.89 8.60 -11.82
C TYR A 14 -18.89 7.79 -12.67
N SER A 15 -19.17 7.66 -13.97
CA SER A 15 -18.29 7.17 -15.06
C SER A 15 -17.47 5.87 -14.88
N GLY A 16 -17.62 5.12 -13.79
CA GLY A 16 -16.77 3.97 -13.46
C GLY A 16 -15.41 4.34 -12.85
N ALA A 17 -15.08 5.64 -12.78
CA ALA A 17 -13.88 6.18 -12.17
C ALA A 17 -14.17 6.64 -10.73
N GLY A 18 -13.43 6.13 -9.75
CA GLY A 18 -13.68 6.43 -8.34
C GLY A 18 -12.84 5.58 -7.40
N ILE A 19 -13.03 5.77 -6.09
CA ILE A 19 -12.21 5.17 -5.03
C ILE A 19 -12.12 3.64 -5.17
N LEU A 20 -13.24 2.95 -5.49
CA LEU A 20 -13.22 1.50 -5.70
C LEU A 20 -12.33 1.09 -6.85
N ALA A 21 -12.50 1.71 -8.03
CA ALA A 21 -11.74 1.35 -9.21
C ALA A 21 -10.25 1.58 -8.96
N SER A 22 -9.88 2.73 -8.40
CA SER A 22 -8.49 3.06 -8.06
C SER A 22 -7.89 2.08 -7.04
N SER A 23 -8.63 1.73 -5.98
CA SER A 23 -8.15 0.80 -4.95
C SER A 23 -8.01 -0.63 -5.46
N LEU A 24 -8.88 -1.08 -6.36
CA LEU A 24 -8.85 -2.41 -6.94
C LEU A 24 -7.66 -2.59 -7.88
N VAL A 25 -7.42 -1.61 -8.76
CA VAL A 25 -6.24 -1.59 -9.63
C VAL A 25 -4.96 -1.58 -8.78
N LEU A 26 -4.90 -0.74 -7.76
CA LEU A 26 -3.76 -0.63 -6.87
C LEU A 26 -3.49 -1.94 -6.10
N SER A 27 -4.54 -2.61 -5.62
CA SER A 27 -4.44 -3.91 -4.97
C SER A 27 -3.84 -4.96 -5.90
N LEU A 28 -4.29 -5.00 -7.16
CA LEU A 28 -3.77 -5.95 -8.15
C LEU A 28 -2.29 -5.70 -8.50
N MET A 29 -1.80 -4.47 -8.39
CA MET A 29 -0.39 -4.13 -8.62
C MET A 29 0.50 -4.45 -7.42
N ILE A 30 0.04 -4.21 -6.18
CA ILE A 30 0.84 -4.43 -4.97
C ILE A 30 0.92 -5.92 -4.60
N LEU A 31 -0.16 -6.67 -4.83
CA LEU A 31 -0.24 -8.08 -4.48
C LEU A 31 0.91 -8.93 -5.05
N PRO A 32 1.30 -8.84 -6.34
CA PRO A 32 2.44 -9.60 -6.85
C PRO A 32 3.78 -9.21 -6.22
N ILE A 33 3.97 -7.94 -5.84
CA ILE A 33 5.18 -7.47 -5.16
C ILE A 33 5.26 -8.11 -3.77
N MET A 34 4.16 -8.09 -3.03
CA MET A 34 4.05 -8.68 -1.69
C MET A 34 4.32 -10.19 -1.71
N THR A 35 3.69 -10.91 -2.63
CA THR A 35 3.82 -12.37 -2.72
C THR A 35 5.23 -12.77 -3.12
N SER A 36 5.88 -12.02 -4.01
CA SER A 36 7.29 -12.26 -4.39
C SER A 36 8.23 -12.15 -3.18
N VAL A 37 8.09 -11.09 -2.37
CA VAL A 37 8.91 -10.88 -1.17
C VAL A 37 8.65 -11.95 -0.10
N LEU A 38 7.38 -12.31 0.09
CA LEU A 38 7.00 -13.33 1.07
C LEU A 38 7.44 -14.73 0.66
N ASN A 39 7.39 -15.08 -0.62
CA ASN A 39 7.86 -16.37 -1.11
C ASN A 39 9.33 -16.61 -0.79
N GLY A 40 10.19 -15.59 -0.98
CA GLY A 40 11.61 -15.69 -0.59
C GLY A 40 11.81 -15.86 0.92
N SER A 41 10.93 -15.29 1.74
CA SER A 41 10.98 -15.46 3.20
C SER A 41 10.51 -16.85 3.64
N ILE A 42 9.48 -17.39 2.98
CA ILE A 42 8.94 -18.73 3.27
C ILE A 42 9.93 -19.83 2.85
N SER A 43 10.59 -19.68 1.68
CA SER A 43 11.58 -20.65 1.21
C SER A 43 12.78 -20.76 2.14
N ASN A 44 13.18 -19.65 2.76
CA ASN A 44 14.31 -19.59 3.69
C ASN A 44 13.95 -19.98 5.12
N PHE A 45 12.68 -20.32 5.40
CA PHE A 45 12.24 -20.70 6.74
C PHE A 45 12.82 -22.07 7.14
N SER A 46 13.30 -22.16 8.39
CA SER A 46 13.95 -23.36 8.95
C SER A 46 13.18 -24.66 8.68
N THR A 47 13.81 -25.55 7.91
CA THR A 47 13.26 -26.88 7.58
C THR A 47 13.12 -27.79 8.81
N PRO A 48 14.09 -27.87 9.73
CA PRO A 48 13.97 -28.69 10.94
C PRO A 48 12.73 -28.38 11.78
N VAL A 49 12.35 -27.11 11.91
CA VAL A 49 11.16 -26.69 12.66
C VAL A 49 9.87 -27.18 11.97
N LYS A 50 9.84 -27.18 10.63
CA LYS A 50 8.70 -27.68 9.84
C LYS A 50 8.56 -29.20 9.98
N GLU A 51 9.67 -29.92 9.87
CA GLU A 51 9.69 -31.38 9.95
C GLU A 51 9.41 -31.90 11.36
N GLY A 52 9.95 -31.24 12.39
CA GLY A 52 9.67 -31.57 13.79
C GLY A 52 8.19 -31.39 14.15
N ALA A 53 7.56 -30.32 13.67
CA ALA A 53 6.12 -30.11 13.88
C ALA A 53 5.27 -31.20 13.20
N ILE A 54 5.63 -31.59 11.98
CA ILE A 54 4.95 -32.69 11.26
C ILE A 54 5.15 -34.02 11.99
N ALA A 55 6.36 -34.29 12.51
CA ALA A 55 6.67 -35.49 13.27
C ALA A 55 5.89 -35.60 14.59
N LEU A 56 5.53 -34.45 15.19
CA LEU A 56 4.64 -34.37 16.37
C LEU A 56 3.15 -34.54 16.02
N GLY A 57 2.82 -34.80 14.76
CA GLY A 57 1.44 -35.00 14.30
C GLY A 57 0.73 -33.73 13.83
N ALA A 58 1.44 -32.60 13.69
CA ALA A 58 0.82 -31.38 13.16
C ALA A 58 0.53 -31.52 11.65
N THR A 59 -0.63 -31.03 11.23
CA THR A 59 -1.01 -31.01 9.81
C THR A 59 -0.25 -29.92 9.06
N ARG A 60 -0.08 -30.09 7.74
CA ARG A 60 0.57 -29.08 6.87
C ARG A 60 -0.10 -27.71 6.96
N TYR A 61 -1.41 -27.68 7.18
CA TYR A 61 -2.18 -26.46 7.37
C TYR A 61 -1.86 -25.77 8.71
N GLU A 62 -1.75 -26.54 9.80
CA GLU A 62 -1.36 -26.01 11.12
C GLU A 62 0.07 -25.48 11.12
N VAL A 63 1.00 -26.18 10.48
CA VAL A 63 2.39 -25.70 10.30
C VAL A 63 2.41 -24.39 9.53
N GLY A 64 1.66 -24.30 8.43
CA GLY A 64 1.53 -23.06 7.67
C GLY A 64 0.98 -21.90 8.50
N ARG A 65 -0.14 -22.12 9.19
CA ARG A 65 -0.86 -21.03 9.89
C ARG A 65 -0.26 -20.66 11.24
N MET A 66 0.19 -21.64 12.03
CA MET A 66 0.61 -21.42 13.41
C MET A 66 2.12 -21.24 13.54
N ILE A 67 2.92 -21.82 12.66
CA ILE A 67 4.38 -21.74 12.73
C ILE A 67 4.88 -20.71 11.71
N ILE A 68 4.63 -20.94 10.42
CA ILE A 68 5.17 -20.09 9.35
C ILE A 68 4.58 -18.68 9.42
N LEU A 69 3.24 -18.53 9.41
CA LEU A 69 2.62 -17.20 9.46
C LEU A 69 2.94 -16.44 10.75
N ARG A 70 3.13 -17.14 11.90
CA ARG A 70 3.51 -16.47 13.16
C ARG A 70 4.98 -16.09 13.20
N GLY A 71 5.87 -16.96 12.72
CA GLY A 71 7.29 -16.70 12.62
C GLY A 71 7.61 -15.59 11.61
N LEU A 72 6.80 -15.46 10.56
CA LEU A 72 6.99 -14.47 9.50
C LEU A 72 6.21 -13.16 9.68
N LYS A 73 5.63 -12.89 10.86
CA LYS A 73 4.80 -11.69 11.09
C LYS A 73 5.53 -10.38 10.78
N ILE A 74 6.82 -10.30 11.12
CA ILE A 74 7.65 -9.11 10.86
C ILE A 74 7.89 -8.95 9.35
N GLN A 75 8.13 -10.05 8.63
CA GLN A 75 8.31 -10.04 7.18
C GLN A 75 7.00 -9.70 6.45
N ILE A 76 5.86 -10.17 6.94
CA ILE A 76 4.53 -9.78 6.42
C ILE A 76 4.31 -8.28 6.60
N PHE A 77 4.64 -7.73 7.77
CA PHE A 77 4.55 -6.29 8.00
C PHE A 77 5.51 -5.50 7.10
N GLY A 78 6.74 -5.99 6.93
CA GLY A 78 7.74 -5.34 6.07
C GLY A 78 7.39 -5.39 4.58
N ALA A 79 6.91 -6.53 4.09
CA ALA A 79 6.33 -6.64 2.75
C ALA A 79 5.17 -5.64 2.61
N SER A 80 4.31 -5.52 3.64
CA SER A 80 3.18 -4.59 3.63
C SER A 80 3.60 -3.15 3.45
N MET A 81 4.60 -2.71 4.21
CA MET A 81 5.15 -1.36 4.11
C MET A 81 5.83 -1.12 2.75
N LEU A 82 6.53 -2.13 2.20
CA LEU A 82 7.14 -2.03 0.87
C LEU A 82 6.08 -1.87 -0.23
N GLY A 83 5.00 -2.65 -0.14
CA GLY A 83 3.88 -2.57 -1.06
C GLY A 83 3.18 -1.21 -1.01
N LEU A 84 2.99 -0.65 0.19
CA LEU A 84 2.46 0.71 0.36
C LEU A 84 3.40 1.78 -0.23
N GLY A 85 4.71 1.66 -0.02
CA GLY A 85 5.69 2.56 -0.63
C GLY A 85 5.66 2.52 -2.17
N ARG A 86 5.47 1.33 -2.75
CA ARG A 86 5.27 1.15 -4.20
C ARG A 86 3.94 1.75 -4.65
N ALA A 87 2.87 1.56 -3.89
CA ALA A 87 1.56 2.13 -4.16
C ALA A 87 1.59 3.66 -4.30
N LEU A 88 2.36 4.32 -3.43
CA LEU A 88 2.57 5.76 -3.44
C LEU A 88 3.37 6.22 -4.67
N GLY A 89 4.18 5.35 -5.27
CA GLY A 89 4.91 5.62 -6.52
C GLY A 89 4.09 5.36 -7.79
N GLU A 90 3.12 4.44 -7.74
CA GLU A 90 2.21 4.10 -8.85
C GLU A 90 1.07 5.13 -9.02
N THR A 91 1.20 6.34 -8.46
CA THR A 91 0.17 7.39 -8.46
C THR A 91 -0.27 7.86 -9.85
N MET A 92 0.51 7.55 -10.89
CA MET A 92 0.09 7.74 -12.28
C MET A 92 -1.05 6.80 -12.69
N ALA A 93 -1.06 5.55 -12.19
CA ALA A 93 -2.17 4.63 -12.42
C ALA A 93 -3.44 5.12 -11.70
N VAL A 94 -3.29 5.65 -10.47
CA VAL A 94 -4.40 6.22 -9.71
C VAL A 94 -4.98 7.45 -10.41
N LEU A 95 -4.12 8.33 -10.96
CA LEU A 95 -4.54 9.49 -11.73
C LEU A 95 -5.46 9.11 -12.91
N MET A 96 -5.09 8.08 -13.68
CA MET A 96 -5.86 7.67 -14.85
C MET A 96 -7.23 7.07 -14.48
N VAL A 97 -7.34 6.47 -13.29
CA VAL A 97 -8.52 5.70 -12.87
C VAL A 97 -9.42 6.47 -11.90
N SER A 98 -8.92 7.50 -11.20
CA SER A 98 -9.71 8.21 -10.18
C SER A 98 -10.63 9.29 -10.75
N GLY A 99 -10.45 9.68 -12.01
CA GLY A 99 -11.27 10.68 -12.69
C GLY A 99 -11.00 12.14 -12.29
N SER A 100 -9.99 12.39 -11.43
CA SER A 100 -9.45 13.72 -11.08
C SER A 100 -10.49 14.81 -10.83
N ALA A 101 -11.35 14.64 -9.81
CA ALA A 101 -12.24 15.72 -9.40
C ALA A 101 -11.59 16.61 -8.33
N PHE A 102 -11.45 17.90 -8.63
CA PHE A 102 -11.10 18.91 -7.65
C PHE A 102 -12.33 19.33 -6.85
N ASN A 103 -12.17 19.50 -5.52
CA ASN A 103 -13.16 20.12 -4.64
C ASN A 103 -14.49 19.35 -4.45
N ILE A 104 -14.51 18.05 -4.71
CA ILE A 104 -15.65 17.18 -4.38
C ILE A 104 -15.32 16.41 -3.11
N MET A 105 -16.07 16.68 -2.03
CA MET A 105 -15.99 15.86 -0.82
C MET A 105 -16.61 14.49 -1.12
N PRO A 106 -15.87 13.38 -0.94
CA PRO A 106 -16.35 12.06 -1.30
C PRO A 106 -17.56 11.69 -0.43
N SER A 107 -18.75 11.65 -1.03
CA SER A 107 -20.00 11.30 -0.35
C SER A 107 -20.34 9.81 -0.43
N ASN A 108 -19.68 9.08 -1.34
CA ASN A 108 -19.89 7.66 -1.57
C ASN A 108 -18.59 7.00 -2.05
N ILE A 109 -18.55 5.68 -2.07
CA ILE A 109 -17.35 4.92 -2.46
C ILE A 109 -17.06 5.01 -3.99
N TYR A 110 -18.04 5.43 -4.79
CA TYR A 110 -17.91 5.63 -6.24
C TYR A 110 -17.47 7.05 -6.61
N SER A 111 -17.24 7.93 -5.63
CA SER A 111 -16.90 9.32 -5.92
C SER A 111 -15.47 9.40 -6.47
N PRO A 112 -15.23 10.29 -7.44
CA PRO A 112 -13.88 10.63 -7.85
C PRO A 112 -13.07 11.20 -6.69
N ILE A 113 -11.76 10.95 -6.68
CA ILE A 113 -10.83 11.54 -5.72
C ILE A 113 -9.64 12.14 -6.45
N ASN A 114 -9.01 13.12 -5.81
CA ASN A 114 -7.74 13.66 -6.29
C ASN A 114 -6.67 13.47 -5.21
N THR A 115 -5.56 12.86 -5.56
CA THR A 115 -4.40 12.70 -4.68
C THR A 115 -3.42 13.84 -4.90
N MET A 116 -2.56 14.14 -3.93
CA MET A 116 -1.52 15.18 -4.10
C MET A 116 -0.64 14.91 -5.33
N ALA A 117 -0.30 13.65 -5.59
CA ALA A 117 0.48 13.25 -6.77
C ALA A 117 -0.30 13.41 -8.09
N ALA A 118 -1.59 13.07 -8.10
CA ALA A 118 -2.46 13.28 -9.26
C ALA A 118 -2.63 14.78 -9.55
N ALA A 119 -2.82 15.61 -8.51
CA ALA A 119 -2.89 17.06 -8.64
C ALA A 119 -1.60 17.64 -9.25
N LEU A 120 -0.43 17.22 -8.77
CA LEU A 120 0.86 17.59 -9.36
C LEU A 120 0.91 17.25 -10.84
N ALA A 121 0.65 15.99 -11.21
CA ALA A 121 0.72 15.53 -12.59
C ALA A 121 -0.26 16.27 -13.53
N THR A 122 -1.48 16.57 -13.06
CA THR A 122 -2.47 17.30 -13.87
C THR A 122 -2.15 18.77 -14.05
N LEU A 123 -1.56 19.41 -13.05
CA LEU A 123 -1.34 20.87 -13.03
C LEU A 123 0.06 21.25 -13.51
N LEU A 124 0.97 20.28 -13.62
CA LEU A 124 2.37 20.51 -14.01
C LEU A 124 2.48 21.22 -15.36
N ASP A 125 1.77 20.73 -16.38
CA ASP A 125 1.79 21.32 -17.72
C ASP A 125 1.25 22.76 -17.72
N SER A 126 0.16 23.00 -16.97
CA SER A 126 -0.42 24.33 -16.85
C SER A 126 0.47 25.31 -16.09
N ALA A 127 1.24 24.83 -15.10
CA ALA A 127 2.14 25.66 -14.30
C ALA A 127 3.36 26.13 -15.09
N PHE A 128 3.83 25.36 -16.07
CA PHE A 128 4.93 25.77 -16.94
C PHE A 128 4.54 26.83 -17.97
N MET A 129 3.26 26.92 -18.34
CA MET A 129 2.75 27.87 -19.32
C MET A 129 2.29 29.21 -18.71
N ASP A 130 2.26 29.29 -17.37
CA ASP A 130 1.81 30.47 -16.65
C ASP A 130 2.92 31.53 -16.54
N SER A 131 2.66 32.72 -17.09
CA SER A 131 3.61 33.84 -17.13
C SER A 131 3.81 34.52 -15.77
N THR A 132 2.90 34.28 -14.80
CA THR A 132 2.98 34.87 -13.46
C THR A 132 3.89 34.09 -12.50
N GLY A 133 4.25 32.85 -12.84
CA GLY A 133 5.11 31.96 -12.04
C GLY A 133 4.50 31.48 -10.71
N MET A 134 3.33 32.00 -10.29
CA MET A 134 2.74 31.71 -8.99
C MET A 134 2.34 30.24 -8.85
N ASN A 135 1.79 29.64 -9.90
CA ASN A 135 1.44 28.22 -9.92
C ASN A 135 2.67 27.30 -9.81
N LEU A 136 3.81 27.73 -10.34
CA LEU A 136 5.05 26.95 -10.30
C LEU A 136 5.63 26.90 -8.88
N TYR A 137 5.58 28.00 -8.13
CA TYR A 137 5.97 28.02 -6.71
C TYR A 137 5.05 27.15 -5.85
N ALA A 138 3.73 27.23 -6.06
CA ALA A 138 2.75 26.43 -5.32
C ALA A 138 2.91 24.92 -5.59
N LEU A 139 3.14 24.51 -6.86
CA LEU A 139 3.39 23.11 -7.19
C LEU A 139 4.72 22.59 -6.65
N SER A 140 5.77 23.43 -6.65
CA SER A 140 7.07 23.09 -6.08
C SER A 140 6.96 22.82 -4.56
N GLU A 141 6.21 23.66 -3.84
CA GLU A 141 5.93 23.45 -2.41
C GLU A 141 5.15 22.15 -2.17
N LEU A 142 4.10 21.90 -2.96
CA LEU A 142 3.30 20.69 -2.84
C LEU A 142 4.10 19.42 -3.16
N GLY A 143 5.00 19.49 -4.14
CA GLY A 143 5.96 18.43 -4.44
C GLY A 143 6.94 18.18 -3.29
N LEU A 144 7.49 19.23 -2.69
CA LEU A 144 8.38 19.12 -1.54
C LEU A 144 7.69 18.46 -0.35
N VAL A 145 6.47 18.88 -0.03
CA VAL A 145 5.66 18.30 1.05
C VAL A 145 5.40 16.81 0.79
N LEU A 146 5.04 16.45 -0.44
CA LEU A 146 4.79 15.05 -0.82
C LEU A 146 6.05 14.18 -0.67
N VAL A 147 7.22 14.70 -1.08
CA VAL A 147 8.52 14.03 -0.90
C VAL A 147 8.81 13.83 0.58
N LEU A 148 8.63 14.86 1.41
CA LEU A 148 8.87 14.77 2.85
C LEU A 148 7.97 13.71 3.51
N ILE A 149 6.67 13.71 3.20
CA ILE A 149 5.73 12.72 3.75
C ILE A 149 6.14 11.31 3.34
N THR A 150 6.47 11.10 2.06
CA THR A 150 6.85 9.78 1.54
C THR A 150 8.17 9.30 2.13
N LEU A 151 9.14 10.20 2.28
CA LEU A 151 10.44 9.92 2.89
C LEU A 151 10.28 9.50 4.35
N ILE A 152 9.53 10.28 5.13
CA ILE A 152 9.28 10.01 6.56
C ILE A 152 8.57 8.67 6.73
N ALA A 153 7.49 8.43 5.97
CA ALA A 153 6.77 7.16 6.00
C ALA A 153 7.68 5.97 5.67
N SER A 154 8.53 6.12 4.64
CA SER A 154 9.49 5.09 4.23
C SER A 154 10.58 4.81 5.27
N ILE A 155 11.08 5.86 5.93
CA ILE A 155 12.09 5.73 7.00
C ILE A 155 11.48 5.03 8.22
N ILE A 156 10.29 5.46 8.65
CA ILE A 156 9.58 4.85 9.78
C ILE A 156 9.30 3.36 9.49
N GLY A 157 8.80 3.05 8.29
CA GLY A 157 8.54 1.67 7.88
C GLY A 157 9.80 0.81 7.92
N ARG A 158 10.94 1.31 7.40
CA ARG A 158 12.23 0.60 7.46
C ARG A 158 12.74 0.42 8.88
N LEU A 159 12.62 1.44 9.74
CA LEU A 159 13.06 1.36 11.13
C LEU A 159 12.25 0.33 11.92
N ILE A 160 10.92 0.31 11.78
CA ILE A 160 10.06 -0.65 12.48
C ILE A 160 10.42 -2.09 12.09
N VAL A 161 10.62 -2.34 10.80
CA VAL A 161 11.01 -3.66 10.30
C VAL A 161 12.40 -4.05 10.79
N GLY A 162 13.38 -3.13 10.71
CA GLY A 162 14.74 -3.37 11.18
C GLY A 162 14.79 -3.72 12.67
N ILE A 163 14.08 -2.96 13.52
CA ILE A 163 13.97 -3.24 14.95
C ILE A 163 13.25 -4.57 15.21
N GLY A 164 12.19 -4.85 14.44
CA GLY A 164 11.45 -6.11 14.55
C GLY A 164 12.33 -7.33 14.28
N ILE A 165 13.20 -7.27 13.26
CA ILE A 165 14.11 -8.36 12.90
C ILE A 165 15.13 -8.62 14.02
N ILE A 166 15.73 -7.57 14.60
CA ILE A 166 16.71 -7.70 15.69
C ILE A 166 16.08 -8.37 16.93
N ARG A 167 14.84 -8.01 17.26
CA ARG A 167 14.08 -8.62 18.37
C ARG A 167 13.62 -10.06 18.07
N GLY A 168 13.50 -10.42 16.80
CA GLY A 168 13.18 -11.79 16.38
C GLY A 168 14.34 -12.76 16.58
N TYR A 169 15.59 -12.30 16.39
CA TYR A 169 16.79 -13.12 16.54
C TYR A 169 17.07 -13.49 18.01
N THR A 170 16.94 -12.52 18.90
CA THR A 170 17.15 -12.69 20.36
C THR A 170 16.19 -13.68 21.02
N ARG A 171 15.02 -13.91 20.42
CA ARG A 171 14.00 -14.84 20.94
C ARG A 171 14.10 -16.25 20.34
N GLY A 172 14.92 -16.41 19.29
CA GLY A 172 15.24 -17.70 18.68
C GLY A 172 16.41 -18.42 19.34
N GLU A 173 17.24 -17.73 20.13
CA GLU A 173 18.32 -18.32 20.93
C GLU A 173 17.84 -18.88 22.29
N GLU A 174 16.62 -18.55 22.72
CA GLU A 174 16.02 -19.03 23.98
C GLU A 174 15.17 -20.32 23.82
N LEU A 175 15.09 -20.91 22.63
CA LEU A 175 14.39 -22.18 22.35
C LEU A 175 15.34 -23.23 21.76
#